data_AF-E3MV66-F1
#
_entry.id   AF-E3MV66-F1
#
_cell.length_a   1.000
_cell.length_b   1.000
_cell.length_c   1.000
_cell.angle_alpha   90.00
_cell.angle_beta   90.00
_cell.angle_gamma   90.00
#
_symmetry.space_group_name_H-M   'P 1'
#
loop_
_entity.id
_entity.type
_entity.pdbx_description
1 polymer ?
#
loop_
_entity_poly.entity_id
_entity_poly.type
_entity_poly.pdbx_seq_one_letter_code
_entity_poly.pdbx_strand_id
1 'polypeptide(L)'
;MGKKSAVCYGIYLIIFAMFSMPLSIVLHLHLLYDDEKNLYSPSVLFLWYISFLLGFAVLSNNKLVATAAKRFVRHRYLLAGAMIILNILMIVNSVFRLVGLWENVSFSISFFLTREIVVAFMVAMGIMYLPFSTLFHINTIEFECSYLKSTKLSKKQWLVLLGFHTLLAVFYTTLFLFDESCLGKKELVQNFRFIRSFCQVINILSIPMSYQAILSWNSDKLKFKGKYPNTTRKWTGLMKRNPDGKWEIDQTPEDHNVFIV
;
A
#
# COMPACT_ATOMS: atom_id res chain seq x y z
N MET A 1 -18.84 -1.32 6.05
CA MET A 1 -18.67 -2.33 4.97
C MET A 1 -19.35 -3.62 5.38
N GLY A 2 -20.08 -4.30 4.49
CA GLY A 2 -20.74 -5.58 4.80
C GLY A 2 -19.78 -6.77 4.77
N LYS A 3 -20.16 -7.91 5.37
CA LYS A 3 -19.33 -9.13 5.48
C LYS A 3 -18.81 -9.62 4.11
N LYS A 4 -19.66 -9.65 3.09
CA LYS A 4 -19.27 -10.06 1.72
C LYS A 4 -18.16 -9.16 1.14
N SER A 5 -18.32 -7.84 1.27
CA SER A 5 -17.34 -6.86 0.78
C SER A 5 -16.01 -6.93 1.54
N ALA A 6 -16.03 -7.27 2.83
CA ALA A 6 -14.80 -7.53 3.60
C ALA A 6 -14.04 -8.77 3.10
N VAL A 7 -14.75 -9.85 2.76
CA VAL A 7 -14.15 -11.06 2.19
C VAL A 7 -13.55 -10.76 0.82
N CYS A 8 -14.29 -10.08 -0.07
CA CYS A 8 -13.77 -9.69 -1.38
C CYS A 8 -12.51 -8.81 -1.26
N TYR A 9 -12.49 -7.87 -0.32
CA TYR A 9 -11.32 -7.04 -0.07
C TYR A 9 -10.14 -7.85 0.48
N GLY A 10 -10.39 -8.84 1.34
CA GLY A 10 -9.36 -9.78 1.80
C GLY A 10 -8.75 -10.60 0.66
N ILE A 11 -9.58 -11.16 -0.23
CA ILE A 11 -9.12 -11.89 -1.42
C ILE A 11 -8.30 -10.97 -2.32
N TYR A 12 -8.80 -9.76 -2.56
CA TYR A 12 -8.08 -8.72 -3.31
C TYR A 12 -6.69 -8.45 -2.72
N LEU A 13 -6.57 -8.32 -1.38
CA LEU A 13 -5.29 -8.08 -0.72
C LEU A 13 -4.32 -9.26 -0.83
N ILE A 14 -4.82 -10.50 -0.81
CA ILE A 14 -3.98 -11.69 -1.01
C ILE A 14 -3.45 -11.70 -2.44
N ILE A 15 -4.31 -11.50 -3.43
CA ILE A 15 -3.91 -11.40 -4.84
C ILE A 15 -2.92 -10.25 -5.03
N PHE A 16 -3.17 -9.11 -4.41
CA PHE A 16 -2.28 -7.95 -4.44
C PHE A 16 -0.92 -8.25 -3.78
N ALA A 17 -0.89 -8.93 -2.64
CA ALA A 17 0.35 -9.32 -1.98
C ALA A 17 1.15 -10.26 -2.91
N MET A 18 0.50 -11.24 -3.54
CA MET A 18 1.14 -12.09 -4.54
C MET A 18 1.67 -11.28 -5.74
N PHE A 19 0.93 -10.28 -6.21
CA PHE A 19 1.36 -9.37 -7.28
C PHE A 19 2.53 -8.44 -6.86
N SER A 20 2.62 -8.08 -5.58
CA SER A 20 3.69 -7.24 -5.04
C SER A 20 5.08 -7.91 -5.11
N MET A 21 5.13 -9.24 -5.20
CA MET A 21 6.36 -10.01 -5.33
C MET A 21 6.99 -9.87 -6.73
N PRO A 22 6.30 -10.12 -7.86
CA PRO A 22 6.79 -9.76 -9.19
C PRO A 22 7.09 -8.27 -9.33
N LEU A 23 6.27 -7.39 -8.75
CA LEU A 23 6.54 -5.95 -8.71
C LEU A 23 7.89 -5.66 -8.05
N SER A 24 8.19 -6.30 -6.93
CA SER A 24 9.47 -6.16 -6.22
C SER A 24 10.66 -6.59 -7.06
N ILE A 25 10.52 -7.69 -7.82
CA ILE A 25 11.55 -8.16 -8.76
C ILE A 25 11.75 -7.16 -9.89
N VAL A 26 10.65 -6.67 -10.48
CA VAL A 26 10.65 -5.64 -11.51
C VAL A 26 11.33 -4.36 -11.03
N LEU A 27 10.99 -3.87 -9.83
CA LEU A 27 11.62 -2.69 -9.24
C LEU A 27 13.14 -2.91 -9.13
N HIS A 28 13.55 -4.09 -8.69
CA HIS A 28 14.96 -4.40 -8.53
C HIS A 28 15.69 -4.51 -9.86
N LEU A 29 15.15 -5.22 -10.85
CA LEU A 29 15.82 -5.45 -12.12
C LEU A 29 15.81 -4.21 -13.01
N HIS A 30 14.66 -3.55 -13.14
CA HIS A 30 14.49 -2.49 -14.12
C HIS A 30 14.82 -1.09 -13.57
N LEU A 31 14.85 -0.84 -12.26
CA LEU A 31 15.20 0.49 -11.74
C LEU A 31 16.66 0.61 -11.30
N LEU A 32 17.32 -0.48 -10.88
CA LEU A 32 18.68 -0.43 -10.32
C LEU A 32 19.79 -0.75 -11.33
N TYR A 33 19.55 -1.62 -12.33
CA TYR A 33 20.61 -2.06 -13.25
C TYR A 33 20.39 -1.52 -14.67
N ASP A 34 21.48 -1.05 -15.27
CA ASP A 34 21.53 -0.59 -16.68
C ASP A 34 21.81 -1.75 -17.65
N ASP A 35 22.35 -2.89 -17.19
CA ASP A 35 22.73 -4.03 -18.02
C ASP A 35 22.12 -5.36 -17.50
N GLU A 36 21.40 -6.06 -18.39
CA GLU A 36 20.90 -7.42 -18.17
C GLU A 36 22.05 -8.43 -18.09
N LYS A 37 22.58 -8.71 -16.88
CA LYS A 37 23.29 -9.97 -16.60
C LYS A 37 23.03 -10.59 -15.24
N ASN A 38 22.31 -9.92 -14.35
CA ASN A 38 22.03 -10.48 -13.03
C ASN A 38 20.73 -11.29 -13.05
N LEU A 39 20.90 -12.60 -13.17
CA LEU A 39 19.91 -13.62 -12.83
C LEU A 39 19.20 -13.21 -11.53
N TYR A 40 17.86 -13.17 -11.58
CA TYR A 40 16.93 -13.33 -10.46
C TYR A 40 17.58 -13.18 -9.08
N SER A 41 17.60 -11.98 -8.50
CA SER A 41 18.16 -11.78 -7.16
C SER A 41 17.34 -12.56 -6.12
N PRO A 42 17.79 -13.74 -5.65
CA PRO A 42 17.04 -14.53 -4.67
C PRO A 42 16.90 -13.74 -3.38
N SER A 43 17.81 -12.78 -3.14
CA SER A 43 17.77 -11.81 -2.06
C SER A 43 16.50 -10.97 -2.07
N VAL A 44 15.98 -10.54 -3.23
CA VAL A 44 14.72 -9.77 -3.31
C VAL A 44 13.53 -10.62 -2.87
N LEU A 45 13.47 -11.87 -3.35
CA LEU A 45 12.42 -12.82 -2.95
C LEU A 45 12.51 -13.14 -1.47
N PHE A 46 13.73 -13.34 -0.98
CA PHE A 46 14.00 -13.62 0.42
C PHE A 46 13.61 -12.44 1.33
N LEU A 47 13.95 -11.21 0.96
CA LEU A 47 13.56 -10.00 1.70
C LEU A 47 12.05 -9.78 1.69
N TRP A 48 11.40 -10.00 0.55
CA TRP A 48 9.94 -9.94 0.44
C TRP A 48 9.29 -10.97 1.37
N TYR A 49 9.78 -12.21 1.35
CA TYR A 49 9.29 -13.29 2.20
C TYR A 49 9.52 -13.02 3.69
N ILE A 50 10.71 -12.53 4.07
CA ILE A 50 10.99 -12.09 5.45
C ILE A 50 10.00 -11.02 5.88
N SER A 51 9.74 -10.03 5.03
CA SER A 51 8.83 -8.92 5.35
C SER A 51 7.40 -9.40 5.56
N PHE A 52 6.95 -10.35 4.73
CA PHE A 52 5.67 -11.02 4.90
C PHE A 52 5.61 -11.82 6.22
N LEU A 53 6.62 -12.64 6.52
CA LEU A 53 6.70 -13.40 7.76
C LEU A 53 6.75 -12.52 9.01
N LEU A 54 7.48 -11.41 8.96
CA LEU A 54 7.53 -10.43 10.05
C LEU A 54 6.13 -9.84 10.32
N GLY A 55 5.39 -9.51 9.26
CA GLY A 55 4.00 -9.06 9.40
C GLY A 55 3.13 -10.12 10.07
N PHE A 56 3.28 -11.38 9.67
CA PHE A 56 2.52 -12.50 10.25
C PHE A 56 2.88 -12.75 11.73
N ALA A 57 4.17 -12.70 12.08
CA ALA A 57 4.65 -12.87 13.44
C ALA A 57 4.14 -11.76 14.37
N VAL A 58 4.12 -10.51 13.89
CA VAL A 58 3.55 -9.37 14.63
C VAL A 58 2.05 -9.55 14.84
N LEU A 59 1.35 -10.07 13.83
CA LEU A 59 -0.09 -10.27 13.86
C LEU A 59 -0.51 -11.41 14.80
N SER A 60 0.32 -12.46 14.92
CA SER A 60 0.08 -13.66 15.74
C SER A 60 0.45 -13.46 17.22
N ASN A 61 1.09 -12.34 17.57
CA ASN A 61 1.48 -12.07 18.94
C ASN A 61 0.29 -11.46 19.72
N ASN A 62 -0.42 -12.34 20.44
CA ASN A 62 -1.59 -12.00 21.28
C ASN A 62 -1.37 -10.81 22.25
N LYS A 63 -0.13 -10.57 22.71
CA LYS A 63 0.17 -9.41 23.60
C LYS A 63 0.05 -8.07 22.87
N LEU A 64 0.04 -8.07 21.55
CA LEU A 64 -0.03 -6.89 20.70
C LEU A 64 -1.43 -6.65 20.11
N VAL A 65 -2.47 -7.39 20.48
CA VAL A 65 -3.82 -7.26 19.86
C VAL A 65 -4.36 -5.83 19.90
N ALA A 66 -4.25 -5.12 21.02
CA ALA A 66 -4.66 -3.71 21.10
C ALA A 66 -3.79 -2.81 20.20
N THR A 67 -2.49 -3.09 20.11
CA THR A 67 -1.55 -2.41 19.23
C THR A 67 -1.80 -2.75 17.76
N ALA A 68 -2.23 -3.97 17.45
CA ALA A 68 -2.59 -4.45 16.12
C ALA A 68 -3.88 -3.77 15.63
N ALA A 69 -4.86 -3.58 16.51
CA ALA A 69 -6.04 -2.77 16.23
C ALA A 69 -5.69 -1.29 15.97
N LYS A 70 -4.71 -0.71 16.68
CA LYS A 70 -4.19 0.64 16.36
C LYS A 70 -3.53 0.69 14.99
N ARG A 71 -2.76 -0.36 14.66
CA ARG A 71 -2.08 -0.51 13.37
C ARG A 71 -3.07 -0.71 12.21
N PHE A 72 -4.24 -1.32 12.47
CA PHE A 72 -5.29 -1.56 11.47
C PHE A 72 -5.70 -0.29 10.69
N VAL A 73 -5.93 0.82 11.39
CA VAL A 73 -6.31 2.08 10.73
C VAL A 73 -5.11 2.74 10.06
N ARG A 74 -3.96 2.78 10.76
CA ARG A 74 -2.73 3.39 10.25
C ARG A 74 -2.27 2.77 8.93
N HIS A 75 -2.25 1.45 8.85
CA HIS A 75 -1.80 0.74 7.65
C HIS A 75 -2.71 0.94 6.45
N ARG A 76 -4.01 1.24 6.65
CA ARG A 76 -4.92 1.58 5.54
C ARG A 76 -4.58 2.89 4.87
N TYR A 77 -4.20 3.92 5.64
CA TYR A 77 -3.72 5.17 5.07
C TYR A 77 -2.37 4.99 4.39
N LEU A 78 -1.44 4.36 5.11
CA LEU A 78 -0.05 4.25 4.66
C LEU A 78 0.08 3.33 3.44
N LEU A 79 -0.70 2.25 3.34
CA LEU A 79 -0.69 1.38 2.16
C LEU A 79 -1.21 2.10 0.91
N ALA A 80 -2.32 2.83 1.03
CA ALA A 80 -2.85 3.63 -0.08
C ALA A 80 -1.85 4.72 -0.51
N GLY A 81 -1.28 5.44 0.46
CA GLY A 81 -0.25 6.45 0.21
C GLY A 81 1.00 5.85 -0.44
N ALA A 82 1.52 4.75 0.09
CA ALA A 82 2.71 4.07 -0.44
C ALA A 82 2.49 3.63 -1.89
N MET A 83 1.29 3.14 -2.23
CA MET A 83 0.97 2.74 -3.60
C MET A 83 0.93 3.93 -4.57
N ILE A 84 0.32 5.05 -4.17
CA ILE A 84 0.29 6.27 -4.98
C ILE A 84 1.70 6.82 -5.17
N ILE A 85 2.47 6.93 -4.08
CA ILE A 85 3.84 7.43 -4.10
C ILE A 85 4.73 6.54 -4.97
N LEU A 86 4.67 5.21 -4.78
CA LEU A 86 5.42 4.26 -5.60
C LEU A 86 5.08 4.42 -7.09
N ASN A 87 3.79 4.56 -7.42
CA ASN A 87 3.36 4.73 -8.81
C ASN A 87 3.94 5.98 -9.47
N ILE A 88 3.95 7.10 -8.73
CA ILE A 88 4.51 8.37 -9.20
C ILE A 88 6.03 8.30 -9.28
N LEU A 89 6.71 7.74 -8.28
CA LEU A 89 8.17 7.64 -8.28
C LEU A 89 8.67 6.72 -9.41
N MET A 90 7.98 5.63 -9.70
CA MET A 90 8.33 4.73 -10.80
C MET A 90 8.31 5.47 -12.15
N ILE A 91 7.23 6.20 -12.45
CA ILE A 91 7.12 6.91 -13.73
C ILE A 91 8.13 8.04 -13.83
N VAL A 92 8.31 8.82 -12.76
CA VAL A 92 9.26 9.93 -12.71
C VAL A 92 10.68 9.39 -12.92
N ASN A 93 11.09 8.37 -12.17
CA ASN A 93 12.42 7.78 -12.32
C ASN A 93 12.66 7.24 -13.74
N SER A 94 11.64 6.63 -14.35
CA SER A 94 11.72 6.09 -15.71
C SER A 94 11.89 7.20 -16.76
N VAL A 95 11.13 8.29 -16.67
CA VAL A 95 11.24 9.45 -17.57
C VAL A 95 12.62 10.12 -17.44
N PHE A 96 13.09 10.36 -16.21
CA PHE A 96 14.38 11.00 -15.99
C PHE A 96 15.55 10.16 -16.53
N ARG A 97 15.46 8.83 -16.44
CA ARG A 97 16.43 7.91 -17.07
C ARG A 97 16.35 7.95 -18.60
N LEU A 98 15.14 7.91 -19.16
CA LEU A 98 14.95 7.90 -20.61
C LEU A 98 15.53 9.15 -21.29
N VAL A 99 15.32 10.33 -20.71
CA VAL A 99 15.81 11.61 -21.29
C VAL A 99 17.31 11.84 -21.00
N GLY A 100 17.96 10.90 -20.31
CA GLY A 100 19.37 11.04 -19.93
C GLY A 100 19.61 12.22 -18.99
N LEU A 101 18.58 12.74 -18.29
CA LEU A 101 18.75 13.85 -17.34
C LEU A 101 19.71 13.46 -16.20
N TRP A 102 19.82 12.17 -15.88
CA TRP A 102 20.79 11.67 -14.91
C TRP A 102 22.23 11.67 -15.43
N GLU A 103 22.43 11.52 -16.74
CA GLU A 103 23.75 11.35 -17.37
C GLU A 103 24.28 12.68 -17.94
N ASN A 104 23.39 13.55 -18.43
CA ASN A 104 23.72 14.81 -19.10
C ASN A 104 23.92 15.98 -18.13
N VAL A 105 23.48 15.86 -16.87
CA VAL A 105 23.75 16.88 -15.84
C VAL A 105 25.11 16.58 -15.22
N SER A 106 26.13 17.25 -15.73
CA SER A 106 27.46 17.24 -15.10
C SER A 106 27.37 17.80 -13.68
N PHE A 107 27.61 16.91 -12.72
CA PHE A 107 28.21 17.21 -11.42
C PHE A 107 27.38 18.00 -10.39
N SER A 108 26.54 17.28 -9.66
CA SER A 108 26.49 17.48 -8.21
C SER A 108 26.36 16.12 -7.53
N ILE A 109 27.26 15.83 -6.59
CA ILE A 109 27.19 14.65 -5.69
C ILE A 109 25.78 14.53 -5.06
N SER A 110 25.13 15.68 -4.81
CA SER A 110 23.75 15.76 -4.32
C SER A 110 22.73 15.10 -5.26
N PHE A 111 22.88 15.25 -6.57
CA PHE A 111 21.93 14.72 -7.55
C PHE A 111 22.07 13.20 -7.72
N PHE A 112 23.31 12.68 -7.72
CA PHE A 112 23.57 11.24 -7.70
C PHE A 112 23.07 10.56 -6.42
N LEU A 113 23.36 11.15 -5.25
CA LEU A 113 22.81 10.68 -3.97
C LEU A 113 21.28 10.67 -3.97
N THR A 114 20.65 11.68 -4.56
CA THR A 114 19.19 11.77 -4.63
C THR A 114 18.58 10.62 -5.46
N ARG A 115 19.21 10.23 -6.58
CA ARG A 115 18.78 9.07 -7.37
C ARG A 115 18.80 7.79 -6.54
N GLU A 116 19.93 7.48 -5.92
CA GLU A 116 20.09 6.24 -5.13
C GLU A 116 19.11 6.18 -3.96
N ILE A 117 18.87 7.33 -3.30
CA ILE A 117 17.87 7.43 -2.23
C ILE A 117 16.46 7.14 -2.75
N VAL A 118 16.08 7.71 -3.90
CA VAL A 118 14.75 7.51 -4.49
C VAL A 118 14.56 6.03 -4.87
N VAL A 119 15.57 5.40 -5.46
CA VAL A 119 15.49 3.98 -5.82
C VAL A 119 15.45 3.10 -4.57
N ALA A 120 16.33 3.34 -3.59
CA ALA A 120 16.30 2.62 -2.31
C ALA A 120 14.94 2.75 -1.61
N PHE A 121 14.32 3.93 -1.67
CA PHE A 121 12.99 4.16 -1.10
C PHE A 121 11.89 3.39 -1.84
N MET A 122 11.89 3.39 -3.19
CA MET A 122 10.96 2.58 -3.99
C MET A 122 11.10 1.09 -3.69
N VAL A 123 12.34 0.60 -3.58
CA VAL A 123 12.67 -0.78 -3.25
C VAL A 123 12.20 -1.13 -1.84
N ALA A 124 12.47 -0.29 -0.85
CA ALA A 124 12.02 -0.50 0.52
C ALA A 124 10.50 -0.53 0.62
N MET A 125 9.79 0.35 -0.10
CA MET A 125 8.34 0.34 -0.16
C MET A 125 7.82 -0.95 -0.80
N GLY A 126 8.33 -1.32 -1.98
CA GLY A 126 7.88 -2.48 -2.74
C GLY A 126 8.17 -3.80 -2.05
N ILE A 127 9.43 -4.02 -1.67
CA ILE A 127 9.92 -5.27 -1.09
C ILE A 127 9.45 -5.45 0.34
N MET A 128 9.57 -4.42 1.17
CA MET A 128 9.36 -4.57 2.62
C MET A 128 7.98 -4.13 3.06
N TYR A 129 7.59 -2.90 2.69
CA TYR A 129 6.41 -2.29 3.26
C TYR A 129 5.09 -2.87 2.73
N LEU A 130 4.97 -3.07 1.41
CA LEU A 130 3.74 -3.59 0.79
C LEU A 130 3.33 -4.97 1.37
N PRO A 131 4.17 -6.02 1.35
CA PRO A 131 3.77 -7.32 1.90
C PRO A 131 3.47 -7.25 3.39
N PHE A 132 4.30 -6.53 4.16
CA PHE A 132 4.08 -6.35 5.60
C PHE A 132 2.73 -5.69 5.89
N SER A 133 2.40 -4.60 5.18
CA SER A 133 1.22 -3.79 5.46
C SER A 133 -0.08 -4.45 5.04
N THR A 134 -0.07 -5.27 3.97
CA THR A 134 -1.29 -5.97 3.50
C THR A 134 -1.88 -6.89 4.56
N LEU A 135 -1.05 -7.50 5.41
CA LEU A 135 -1.50 -8.36 6.50
C LEU A 135 -2.31 -7.61 7.57
N PHE A 136 -2.00 -6.34 7.84
CA PHE A 136 -2.73 -5.51 8.81
C PHE A 136 -4.11 -5.06 8.33
N HIS A 137 -4.46 -5.35 7.08
CA HIS A 137 -5.80 -5.09 6.56
C HIS A 137 -6.76 -6.26 6.76
N ILE A 138 -6.23 -7.47 7.01
CA ILE A 138 -6.99 -8.70 7.14
C ILE A 138 -7.37 -8.90 8.61
N ASN A 139 -8.63 -9.30 8.85
CA ASN A 139 -9.09 -9.68 10.19
C ASN A 139 -8.52 -11.06 10.58
N THR A 140 -8.23 -11.25 11.85
CA THR A 140 -7.65 -12.50 12.35
C THR A 140 -8.64 -13.26 13.21
N ILE A 141 -8.25 -14.49 13.58
CA ILE A 141 -8.97 -15.29 14.57
C ILE A 141 -8.93 -14.61 15.97
N GLU A 142 -7.87 -13.85 16.25
CA GLU A 142 -7.62 -13.24 17.55
C GLU A 142 -8.32 -11.88 17.70
N PHE A 143 -8.51 -11.14 16.61
CA PHE A 143 -9.28 -9.92 16.59
C PHE A 143 -9.90 -9.60 15.22
N GLU A 144 -11.07 -8.95 15.25
CA GLU A 144 -11.83 -8.48 14.11
C GLU A 144 -12.13 -6.99 14.28
N CYS A 145 -11.68 -6.17 13.33
CA CYS A 145 -12.04 -4.77 13.23
C CYS A 145 -12.93 -4.57 12.00
N SER A 146 -14.03 -3.84 12.15
CA SER A 146 -14.90 -3.51 11.01
C SER A 146 -15.55 -2.15 11.13
N TYR A 147 -15.78 -1.50 9.98
CA TYR A 147 -16.48 -0.23 9.92
C TYR A 147 -17.94 -0.37 10.36
N LEU A 148 -18.46 0.67 11.00
CA LEU A 148 -19.90 0.80 11.24
C LEU A 148 -20.66 0.86 9.91
N LYS A 149 -21.95 0.47 9.94
CA LYS A 149 -22.83 0.54 8.75
C LYS A 149 -23.03 1.98 8.27
N SER A 150 -22.91 2.95 9.17
CA SER A 150 -22.99 4.39 8.90
C SER A 150 -21.75 4.95 8.20
N THR A 151 -20.58 4.33 8.34
CA THR A 151 -19.35 4.79 7.69
C THR A 151 -19.46 4.65 6.18
N LYS A 152 -19.49 5.80 5.49
CA LYS A 152 -19.59 5.89 4.03
C LYS A 152 -18.73 7.05 3.53
N LEU A 153 -18.38 7.02 2.24
CA LEU A 153 -17.80 8.17 1.54
C LEU A 153 -18.91 9.17 1.22
N SER A 154 -18.62 10.46 1.42
CA SER A 154 -19.48 11.53 0.91
C SER A 154 -19.42 11.60 -0.62
N LYS A 155 -20.42 12.24 -1.26
CA LYS A 155 -20.42 12.46 -2.73
C LYS A 155 -19.15 13.19 -3.20
N LYS A 156 -18.68 14.17 -2.43
CA LYS A 156 -17.44 14.91 -2.72
C LYS A 156 -16.21 14.00 -2.70
N GLN A 157 -16.11 13.12 -1.71
CA GLN A 157 -14.98 12.16 -1.61
C GLN A 157 -15.00 11.13 -2.73
N TRP A 158 -16.17 10.66 -3.15
CA TRP A 158 -16.31 9.82 -4.33
C TRP A 158 -15.80 10.53 -5.59
N LEU A 159 -16.22 11.78 -5.80
CA LEU A 159 -15.77 12.59 -6.92
C LEU A 159 -14.25 12.79 -6.91
N VAL A 160 -13.67 13.11 -5.76
CA VAL A 160 -12.22 13.29 -5.61
C VAL A 160 -11.46 11.99 -5.87
N LEU A 161 -11.91 10.86 -5.30
CA LEU A 161 -11.30 9.55 -5.52
C LEU A 161 -11.28 9.17 -7.01
N LEU A 162 -12.43 9.25 -7.66
CA LEU A 162 -12.56 8.89 -9.08
C LEU A 162 -11.83 9.89 -9.97
N GLY A 163 -11.97 11.19 -9.69
CA GLY A 163 -11.27 12.25 -10.42
C GLY A 163 -9.75 12.09 -10.36
N PHE A 164 -9.20 11.84 -9.17
CA PHE A 164 -7.77 11.64 -8.98
C PHE A 164 -7.23 10.45 -9.79
N HIS A 165 -7.85 9.28 -9.68
CA HIS A 165 -7.40 8.10 -10.42
C HIS A 165 -7.64 8.22 -11.93
N THR A 166 -8.69 8.94 -12.35
CA THR A 166 -8.93 9.25 -13.77
C THR A 166 -7.85 10.19 -14.32
N LEU A 167 -7.48 11.24 -13.59
CA LEU A 167 -6.40 12.15 -13.99
C LEU A 167 -5.07 11.42 -14.10
N LEU A 168 -4.74 10.53 -13.15
CA LEU A 168 -3.54 9.68 -13.25
C LEU A 168 -3.62 8.75 -14.46
N ALA A 169 -4.77 8.12 -14.72
CA ALA A 169 -4.96 7.25 -15.87
C ALA A 169 -4.78 8.01 -17.20
N VAL A 170 -5.33 9.22 -17.30
CA VAL A 170 -5.16 10.10 -18.47
C VAL A 170 -3.70 10.47 -18.62
N PHE A 171 -3.03 10.89 -17.54
CA PHE A 171 -1.60 11.20 -17.55
C PHE A 171 -0.77 10.03 -18.06
N TYR A 172 -0.93 8.83 -17.50
CA TYR A 172 -0.20 7.64 -17.96
C TYR A 172 -0.54 7.27 -19.40
N THR A 173 -1.79 7.45 -19.84
CA THR A 173 -2.20 7.23 -21.24
C THR A 173 -1.52 8.23 -22.17
N THR A 174 -1.40 9.50 -21.79
CA THR A 174 -0.72 10.50 -22.62
C THR A 174 0.77 10.17 -22.83
N LEU A 175 1.40 9.46 -21.88
CA LEU A 175 2.77 8.97 -22.05
C LEU A 175 2.92 7.90 -23.14
N PHE A 176 1.82 7.29 -23.63
CA PHE A 176 1.85 6.41 -24.80
C PHE A 176 1.85 7.17 -26.13
N LEU A 177 1.50 8.46 -26.12
CA LEU A 177 1.55 9.31 -27.31
C LEU A 177 2.96 9.84 -27.61
N PHE A 178 3.86 9.68 -26.65
CA PHE A 178 5.25 10.09 -26.77
C PHE A 178 6.02 9.11 -27.64
N ASP A 179 6.68 9.59 -28.70
CA ASP A 179 7.58 8.76 -29.51
C ASP A 179 8.97 8.71 -28.85
N GLU A 180 9.20 7.65 -28.10
CA GLU A 180 10.47 7.44 -27.41
C GLU A 180 11.58 6.83 -28.28
N SER A 181 11.32 6.51 -29.55
CA SER A 181 12.26 5.78 -30.40
C SER A 181 13.59 6.50 -30.65
N CYS A 182 13.60 7.83 -30.54
CA CYS A 182 14.78 8.66 -30.75
C CYS A 182 15.57 9.02 -29.47
N LEU A 183 15.09 8.65 -28.28
CA LEU A 183 15.53 9.28 -27.02
C LEU A 183 16.55 8.50 -26.19
N GLY A 184 16.88 7.27 -26.54
CA GLY A 184 17.86 6.52 -25.78
C GLY A 184 18.17 5.14 -26.31
N LYS A 185 18.96 4.41 -25.53
CA LYS A 185 19.26 3.00 -25.80
C LYS A 185 17.95 2.18 -25.85
N LYS A 186 17.92 1.19 -26.73
CA LYS A 186 16.75 0.30 -26.94
C LYS A 186 16.21 -0.28 -25.62
N GLU A 187 17.10 -0.60 -24.68
CA GLU A 187 16.76 -1.13 -23.35
C GLU A 187 16.01 -0.12 -22.47
N LEU A 188 16.44 1.14 -22.45
CA LEU A 188 15.76 2.21 -21.70
C LEU A 188 14.37 2.49 -22.26
N VAL A 189 14.23 2.46 -23.58
CA VAL A 189 12.95 2.58 -24.28
C VAL A 189 12.01 1.41 -23.90
N GLN A 190 12.49 0.18 -23.94
CA GLN A 190 11.71 -0.99 -23.53
C GLN A 190 11.28 -0.93 -22.07
N ASN A 191 12.19 -0.51 -21.19
CA ASN A 191 11.91 -0.30 -19.77
C ASN A 191 10.82 0.76 -19.56
N PHE A 192 10.92 1.91 -20.23
CA PHE A 192 9.89 2.95 -20.14
C PHE A 192 8.51 2.45 -20.59
N ARG A 193 8.44 1.70 -21.71
CA ARG A 193 7.20 1.07 -22.20
C ARG A 193 6.60 0.10 -21.19
N PHE A 194 7.44 -0.67 -20.53
CA PHE A 194 7.03 -1.59 -19.49
C PHE A 194 6.50 -0.84 -18.26
N ILE A 195 7.27 0.13 -17.74
CA ILE A 195 6.91 0.90 -16.54
C ILE A 195 5.60 1.68 -16.74
N ARG A 196 5.39 2.36 -17.88
CA ARG A 196 4.13 3.10 -18.12
C ARG A 196 2.91 2.18 -18.11
N SER A 197 3.02 0.99 -18.69
CA SER A 197 1.94 -0.02 -18.69
C SER A 197 1.68 -0.52 -17.27
N PHE A 198 2.75 -0.76 -16.51
CA PHE A 198 2.66 -1.24 -15.14
C PHE A 198 2.06 -0.18 -14.20
N CYS A 199 2.41 1.10 -14.37
CA CYS A 199 1.85 2.22 -13.62
C CYS A 199 0.33 2.35 -13.79
N GLN A 200 -0.19 2.03 -14.97
CA GLN A 200 -1.63 1.98 -15.23
C GLN A 200 -2.31 0.88 -14.40
N VAL A 201 -1.70 -0.31 -14.33
CA VAL A 201 -2.19 -1.43 -13.51
C VAL A 201 -2.15 -1.06 -12.02
N ILE A 202 -1.03 -0.50 -11.53
CA ILE A 202 -0.91 -0.01 -10.15
C ILE A 202 -1.99 1.02 -9.83
N ASN A 203 -2.28 1.95 -10.74
CA ASN A 203 -3.32 2.97 -10.53
C ASN A 203 -4.69 2.32 -10.30
N ILE A 204 -5.07 1.34 -11.10
CA ILE A 204 -6.33 0.60 -10.94
C ILE A 204 -6.36 -0.17 -9.62
N LEU A 205 -5.29 -0.88 -9.29
CA LEU A 205 -5.16 -1.63 -8.04
C LEU A 205 -5.17 -0.69 -6.82
N SER A 206 -4.71 0.55 -6.95
CA SER A 206 -4.71 1.49 -5.83
C SER A 206 -6.12 1.96 -5.43
N ILE A 207 -7.13 1.86 -6.32
CA ILE A 207 -8.51 2.36 -6.08
C ILE A 207 -9.16 1.69 -4.84
N PRO A 208 -9.22 0.35 -4.72
CA PRO A 208 -9.75 -0.30 -3.50
C PRO A 208 -9.01 0.12 -2.22
N MET A 209 -7.71 0.39 -2.28
CA MET A 209 -6.93 0.79 -1.11
C MET A 209 -7.22 2.24 -0.72
N SER A 210 -7.26 3.15 -1.69
CA SER A 210 -7.65 4.55 -1.50
C SER A 210 -9.07 4.66 -0.93
N TYR A 211 -9.99 3.84 -1.42
CA TYR A 211 -11.34 3.74 -0.86
C TYR A 211 -11.33 3.36 0.63
N GLN A 212 -10.52 2.38 1.01
CA GLN A 212 -10.41 1.91 2.40
C GLN A 212 -9.69 2.92 3.30
N ALA A 213 -8.72 3.66 2.75
CA ALA A 213 -8.10 4.79 3.43
C ALA A 213 -9.14 5.88 3.73
N ILE A 214 -9.96 6.27 2.75
CA ILE A 214 -11.00 7.30 2.98
C ILE A 214 -12.08 6.80 3.96
N LEU A 215 -12.47 5.52 3.89
CA LEU A 215 -13.39 4.94 4.88
C LEU A 215 -12.82 5.00 6.30
N SER A 216 -11.54 4.68 6.46
CA SER A 216 -10.84 4.85 7.73
C SER A 216 -10.85 6.29 8.19
N TRP A 217 -10.62 7.24 7.27
CA TRP A 217 -10.60 8.68 7.57
C TRP A 217 -11.94 9.17 8.12
N ASN A 218 -13.02 8.68 7.52
CA ASN A 218 -14.39 9.02 7.90
C ASN A 218 -14.89 8.26 9.14
N SER A 219 -14.07 7.41 9.74
CA SER A 219 -14.48 6.63 10.90
C SER A 219 -14.01 7.30 12.18
N ASP A 220 -14.95 7.60 13.07
CA ASP A 220 -14.64 7.95 14.46
C ASP A 220 -14.69 6.73 15.39
N LYS A 221 -15.41 5.69 14.95
CA LYS A 221 -15.59 4.44 15.70
C LYS A 221 -15.52 3.23 14.76
N LEU A 222 -14.97 2.13 15.26
CA LEU A 222 -14.95 0.82 14.60
C LEU A 222 -15.57 -0.22 15.54
N LYS A 223 -16.23 -1.23 14.97
CA LYS A 223 -16.59 -2.43 15.72
C LYS A 223 -15.32 -3.22 15.98
N PHE A 224 -15.13 -3.62 17.22
CA PHE A 224 -14.02 -4.45 17.66
C PHE A 224 -14.56 -5.76 18.25
N LYS A 225 -13.96 -6.85 17.83
CA LYS A 225 -14.04 -8.13 18.53
C LYS A 225 -12.63 -8.62 18.77
N GLY A 226 -12.36 -9.19 19.93
CA GLY A 226 -11.07 -9.79 20.23
C GLY A 226 -11.11 -10.62 21.50
N LYS A 227 -9.95 -10.86 22.09
CA LYS A 227 -9.82 -11.48 23.41
C LYS A 227 -9.30 -10.47 24.42
N TYR A 228 -9.76 -10.56 25.67
CA TYR A 228 -9.15 -9.81 26.77
C TYR A 228 -7.70 -10.28 26.99
N PRO A 229 -6.74 -9.36 27.23
CA PRO A 229 -5.35 -9.72 27.45
C PRO A 229 -5.20 -10.81 28.52
N ASN A 230 -4.39 -11.84 28.24
CA ASN A 230 -4.11 -12.96 29.16
C ASN A 230 -5.34 -13.76 29.62
N THR A 231 -6.45 -13.71 28.87
CA THR A 231 -7.65 -14.52 29.15
C THR A 231 -8.21 -15.16 27.88
N THR A 232 -9.12 -16.12 28.06
CA THR A 232 -9.90 -16.71 26.96
C THR A 232 -11.21 -15.96 26.69
N ARG A 233 -11.54 -14.93 27.48
CA ARG A 233 -12.81 -14.21 27.37
C ARG A 233 -12.85 -13.37 26.10
N LYS A 234 -13.96 -13.50 25.35
CA LYS A 234 -14.23 -12.68 24.16
C LYS A 234 -14.59 -11.26 24.60
N TRP A 235 -13.96 -10.28 23.98
CA TRP A 235 -14.30 -8.87 24.08
C TRP A 235 -15.01 -8.46 22.80
N THR A 236 -16.24 -7.98 22.91
CA THR A 236 -16.95 -7.29 21.83
C THR A 236 -17.25 -5.87 22.29
N GLY A 237 -16.85 -4.87 21.49
CA GLY A 237 -16.91 -3.47 21.89
C GLY A 237 -16.67 -2.53 20.71
N LEU A 238 -16.46 -1.25 21.00
CA LEU A 238 -16.07 -0.26 20.01
C LEU A 238 -14.61 0.12 20.18
N MET A 239 -13.93 0.41 19.08
CA MET A 239 -12.66 1.13 19.08
C MET A 239 -12.96 2.57 18.66
N LYS A 240 -12.52 3.56 19.43
CA LYS A 240 -12.81 4.98 19.19
C LYS A 240 -11.51 5.75 18.98
N ARG A 241 -11.59 6.82 18.18
CA ARG A 241 -10.51 7.80 18.06
C ARG A 241 -10.66 8.85 19.17
N ASN A 242 -9.65 8.97 20.02
CA ASN A 242 -9.62 9.98 21.07
C ASN A 242 -9.32 11.39 20.49
N PRO A 243 -9.46 12.48 21.28
CA PRO A 243 -9.17 13.84 20.82
C PRO A 243 -7.74 14.03 20.32
N ASP A 244 -6.77 13.28 20.85
CA ASP A 244 -5.37 13.28 20.40
C ASP A 244 -5.15 12.50 19.09
N GLY A 245 -6.21 12.00 18.46
CA GLY A 245 -6.16 11.21 17.22
C GLY A 245 -5.70 9.75 17.39
N LYS A 246 -5.49 9.28 18.61
CA LYS A 246 -5.12 7.90 18.92
C LYS A 246 -6.36 7.01 18.97
N TRP A 247 -6.23 5.81 18.40
CA TRP A 247 -7.28 4.80 18.46
C TRP A 247 -7.17 3.98 19.74
N GLU A 248 -8.26 3.82 20.47
CA GLU A 248 -8.30 3.06 21.72
C GLU A 248 -9.53 2.17 21.77
N ILE A 249 -9.39 1.00 22.39
CA ILE A 249 -10.53 0.10 22.57
C ILE A 249 -11.31 0.63 23.76
N ASP A 250 -12.58 0.90 23.54
CA ASP A 250 -13.48 1.38 24.58
C ASP A 250 -13.76 0.26 25.59
N GLN A 251 -13.43 0.54 26.85
CA GLN A 251 -13.66 -0.35 27.99
C GLN A 251 -14.93 0.00 28.76
N THR A 252 -15.68 1.02 28.36
CA THR A 252 -16.88 1.47 29.07
C THR A 252 -18.01 0.43 28.96
N PRO A 253 -18.73 0.15 30.07
CA PRO A 253 -19.77 -0.89 30.11
C PRO A 253 -20.93 -0.66 29.13
N GLU A 254 -21.24 0.59 28.83
CA GLU A 254 -22.40 1.03 28.06
C GLU A 254 -22.34 0.60 26.58
N ASP A 255 -21.14 0.44 26.02
CA ASP A 255 -20.96 0.08 24.61
C ASP A 255 -21.06 -1.43 24.32
N HIS A 256 -21.12 -2.28 25.35
CA HIS A 256 -21.44 -3.70 25.18
C HIS A 256 -22.88 -3.92 24.70
N ASN A 257 -23.77 -2.94 24.90
CA ASN A 257 -25.18 -2.99 24.47
C ASN A 257 -25.40 -2.53 23.02
N VAL A 258 -24.40 -1.94 22.34
CA VAL A 258 -24.52 -1.44 20.95
C VAL A 258 -24.64 -2.59 19.92
N PHE A 259 -24.46 -3.83 20.37
CA PHE A 259 -24.65 -5.04 19.56
C PHE A 259 -26.06 -5.65 19.70
N ILE A 260 -26.94 -5.05 20.50
CA ILE A 260 -28.33 -5.47 20.73
C ILE A 260 -29.29 -4.54 19.95
N VAL A 261 -29.10 -4.36 18.64
CA VAL A 261 -30.16 -3.90 17.70
C VAL A 261 -29.88 -4.44 16.30
#